data_AF-A0A5C7HEQ4-F1
#
_entry.id   AF-A0A5C7HEQ4-F1
#
_cell.length_a   1.000
_cell.length_b   1.000
_cell.length_c   1.000
_cell.angle_alpha   90.00
_cell.angle_beta   90.00
_cell.angle_gamma   90.00
#
_symmetry.space_group_name_H-M   'P 1'
#
loop_
_entity.id
_entity.type
_entity.pdbx_description
1 polymer ?
#
loop_
_entity_poly.entity_id
_entity_poly.type
_entity_poly.pdbx_seq_one_letter_code
_entity_poly.pdbx_strand_id
1 'polypeptide(L)'
;MDPRLWHKVAALSGVAALGLGTYGAHGFKPKDPTYTKVWQTASLYHLVHTAAILAAPITKHPNIFGGLLTTGIIAFSGTCYAVALLEDRKYSTLAPFGGFAFIAAWASLLF
;
A
#
# COMPACT_ATOMS: atom_id res chain seq x y z
N MET A 1 -9.98 18.08 -12.87
CA MET A 1 -10.25 16.84 -12.12
C MET A 1 -10.61 17.25 -10.69
N ASP A 2 -11.64 16.66 -10.10
CA ASP A 2 -12.09 17.02 -8.75
C ASP A 2 -11.02 16.63 -7.70
N PRO A 3 -10.40 17.58 -6.99
CA PRO A 3 -9.43 17.31 -5.93
C PRO A 3 -9.95 16.35 -4.85
N ARG A 4 -11.27 16.21 -4.73
CA ARG A 4 -11.93 15.33 -3.75
C ARG A 4 -11.76 13.84 -4.07
N LEU A 5 -11.44 13.46 -5.31
CA LEU A 5 -11.24 12.05 -5.66
C LEU A 5 -10.10 11.44 -4.84
N TRP A 6 -8.92 12.05 -4.86
CA TRP A 6 -7.74 11.53 -4.15
C TRP A 6 -7.91 11.58 -2.63
N HIS A 7 -8.64 12.55 -2.09
CA HIS A 7 -9.02 12.55 -0.68
C HIS A 7 -9.89 11.34 -0.31
N LYS A 8 -10.87 10.97 -1.15
CA LYS A 8 -11.70 9.78 -0.93
C LYS A 8 -10.88 8.50 -1.00
N VAL A 9 -9.96 8.40 -1.97
CA VAL A 9 -9.05 7.25 -2.09
C VAL A 9 -8.15 7.14 -0.86
N ALA A 10 -7.52 8.25 -0.43
CA ALA A 10 -6.71 8.28 0.78
C ALA A 10 -7.51 7.91 2.03
N ALA A 11 -8.75 8.39 2.16
CA ALA A 11 -9.61 8.08 3.29
C ALA A 11 -9.94 6.58 3.37
N LEU A 12 -10.38 5.98 2.25
CA LEU A 12 -10.67 4.54 2.18
C LEU A 12 -9.41 3.71 2.45
N SER A 13 -8.29 4.08 1.82
CA SER A 13 -7.01 3.40 2.04
C SER A 13 -6.53 3.55 3.49
N GLY A 14 -6.78 4.69 4.14
CA GLY A 14 -6.40 4.95 5.52
C GLY A 14 -7.18 4.11 6.52
N VAL A 15 -8.49 3.98 6.31
CA VAL A 15 -9.33 3.06 7.08
C VAL A 15 -8.79 1.62 6.96
N ALA A 16 -8.47 1.18 5.73
CA ALA A 16 -7.91 -0.15 5.51
C ALA A 16 -6.52 -0.33 6.14
N ALA A 17 -5.61 0.64 5.96
CA ALA A 17 -4.24 0.58 6.48
C ALA A 17 -4.21 0.50 8.02
N LEU A 18 -5.05 1.29 8.69
CA LEU A 18 -5.18 1.24 10.15
C LEU A 18 -5.86 -0.04 10.62
N GLY A 19 -6.93 -0.49 9.94
CA GLY A 19 -7.60 -1.76 10.27
C GLY A 19 -6.67 -2.97 10.14
N LEU A 20 -5.95 -3.09 9.02
CA LEU A 20 -4.98 -4.16 8.79
C LEU A 20 -3.74 -4.00 9.68
N GLY A 21 -3.31 -2.78 9.97
CA GLY A 21 -2.21 -2.49 10.89
C GLY A 21 -2.51 -2.95 12.32
N THR A 22 -3.66 -2.57 12.86
CA THR A 22 -4.12 -2.97 14.20
C THR A 22 -4.39 -4.47 14.29
N TYR A 23 -5.00 -5.08 13.26
CA TYR A 23 -5.13 -6.53 13.17
C TYR A 23 -3.75 -7.20 13.21
N GLY A 24 -2.78 -6.70 12.43
CA GLY A 24 -1.40 -7.19 12.44
C GLY A 24 -0.70 -7.14 13.80
N ALA A 25 -0.94 -6.07 14.55
CA ALA A 25 -0.29 -5.85 15.85
C ALA A 25 -0.90 -6.67 16.99
N HIS A 26 -2.21 -6.95 16.94
CA HIS A 26 -2.93 -7.52 18.08
C HIS A 26 -3.61 -8.87 17.78
N GLY A 27 -4.09 -9.06 16.55
CA GLY A 27 -4.92 -10.22 16.16
C GLY A 27 -4.19 -11.26 15.31
N PHE A 28 -3.19 -10.85 14.52
CA PHE A 28 -2.50 -11.74 13.60
C PHE A 28 -1.49 -12.63 14.32
N LYS A 29 -1.73 -13.95 14.28
CA LYS A 29 -0.92 -14.98 14.94
C LYS A 29 -0.64 -16.12 13.96
N PRO A 30 0.31 -15.96 13.03
CA PRO A 30 0.64 -17.00 12.06
C PRO A 30 1.30 -18.20 12.74
N LYS A 31 1.24 -19.37 12.10
CA LYS A 31 1.93 -20.59 12.55
C LYS A 31 3.44 -20.41 12.43
N ASP A 32 3.92 -19.83 11.33
CA ASP A 32 5.30 -19.39 11.17
C ASP A 32 5.45 -17.89 11.51
N PRO A 33 6.18 -17.54 12.60
CA PRO A 33 6.41 -16.15 13.01
C PRO A 33 7.09 -15.27 11.96
N THR A 34 7.72 -15.85 10.93
CA THR A 34 8.30 -15.10 9.81
C THR A 34 7.25 -14.26 9.09
N TYR A 35 6.00 -14.74 9.01
CA TYR A 35 4.92 -14.02 8.33
C TYR A 35 4.45 -12.78 9.09
N THR A 36 4.72 -12.67 10.40
CA THR A 36 4.51 -11.42 11.15
C THR A 36 5.35 -10.28 10.55
N LYS A 37 6.60 -10.55 10.15
CA LYS A 37 7.46 -9.54 9.50
C LYS A 37 6.95 -9.16 8.12
N VAL A 38 6.40 -10.13 7.38
CA VAL A 38 5.77 -9.87 6.07
C VAL A 38 4.55 -8.97 6.22
N TRP A 39 3.69 -9.24 7.22
CA TRP A 39 2.54 -8.39 7.55
C TRP A 39 2.98 -6.98 7.94
N GLN A 40 3.98 -6.85 8.81
CA GLN A 40 4.50 -5.54 9.24
C GLN A 40 5.04 -4.73 8.05
N THR A 41 5.71 -5.38 7.10
CA THR A 41 6.18 -4.73 5.88
C THR A 41 5.00 -4.28 5.01
N ALA A 42 3.99 -5.13 4.82
CA ALA A 42 2.77 -4.77 4.09
C ALA A 42 2.10 -3.51 4.69
N SER A 43 1.93 -3.49 6.02
CA SER A 43 1.34 -2.38 6.77
C SER A 43 2.15 -1.10 6.71
N LEU A 44 3.48 -1.19 6.84
CA LEU A 44 4.34 -0.03 6.73
C LEU A 44 4.20 0.64 5.36
N TYR A 45 4.31 -0.13 4.28
CA TYR A 45 4.20 0.40 2.93
C TYR A 45 2.78 0.90 2.63
N HIS A 46 1.75 0.20 3.10
CA HIS A 46 0.35 0.62 2.92
C HIS A 46 0.11 1.97 3.59
N LEU A 47 0.49 2.13 4.85
CA LEU A 47 0.25 3.35 5.61
C LEU A 47 1.05 4.54 5.06
N VAL A 48 2.35 4.36 4.78
CA VAL A 48 3.21 5.43 4.25
C VAL A 48 2.68 5.95 2.91
N HIS A 49 2.32 5.06 1.99
CA HIS A 49 1.87 5.46 0.66
C HIS A 49 0.42 5.98 0.69
N THR A 50 -0.39 5.53 1.64
CA THR A 50 -1.70 6.15 1.92
C THR A 50 -1.56 7.60 2.36
N ALA A 51 -0.65 7.88 3.30
CA ALA A 51 -0.37 9.24 3.73
C ALA A 51 0.13 10.10 2.55
N ALA A 52 0.97 9.54 1.68
CA ALA A 52 1.42 10.22 0.47
C ALA A 52 0.28 10.53 -0.52
N ILE A 53 -0.77 9.70 -0.66
CA ILE A 53 -1.93 9.99 -1.53
C ILE A 53 -2.65 11.28 -1.10
N LEU A 54 -2.63 11.67 0.18
CA LEU A 54 -3.20 12.95 0.62
C LEU A 54 -2.53 14.16 -0.06
N ALA A 55 -1.25 14.04 -0.45
CA ALA A 55 -0.54 15.08 -1.18
C ALA A 55 -0.84 15.06 -2.69
N ALA A 56 -1.47 14.01 -3.24
CA ALA A 56 -1.71 13.90 -4.67
C ALA A 56 -2.41 15.13 -5.28
N PRO A 57 -3.47 15.73 -4.69
CA PRO A 57 -4.16 16.89 -5.24
C PRO A 57 -3.29 18.13 -5.49
N ILE A 58 -2.17 18.28 -4.77
CA ILE A 58 -1.28 19.44 -4.87
C ILE A 58 -0.06 19.19 -5.77
N THR A 59 0.09 17.97 -6.30
CA THR A 59 1.16 17.64 -7.24
C THR A 59 0.83 18.16 -8.65
N LYS A 60 1.86 18.30 -9.51
CA LYS A 60 1.68 18.71 -10.91
C LYS A 60 0.82 17.73 -11.71
N HIS A 61 0.97 16.43 -11.45
CA HIS A 61 0.26 15.35 -12.13
C HIS A 61 -0.46 14.44 -11.12
N PRO A 62 -1.57 14.91 -10.51
CA PRO A 62 -2.24 14.24 -9.39
C PRO A 62 -2.68 12.81 -9.72
N ASN A 63 -3.14 12.59 -10.96
CA ASN A 63 -3.62 11.28 -11.37
C ASN A 63 -2.51 10.26 -11.60
N ILE A 64 -1.34 10.71 -12.03
CA ILE A 64 -0.17 9.85 -12.22
C ILE A 64 0.35 9.45 -10.84
N PHE A 65 0.62 10.44 -9.99
CA PHE A 65 1.13 10.20 -8.64
C PHE A 65 0.18 9.35 -7.79
N GLY A 66 -1.07 9.79 -7.63
CA GLY A 66 -2.07 9.08 -6.85
C GLY A 66 -2.41 7.69 -7.40
N GLY A 67 -2.48 7.55 -8.73
CA GLY A 67 -2.78 6.29 -9.40
C GLY A 67 -1.67 5.26 -9.20
N LEU A 68 -0.42 5.66 -9.36
CA LEU A 68 0.74 4.79 -9.14
C LEU A 68 0.89 4.39 -7.67
N LEU A 69 0.68 5.31 -6.72
CA LEU A 69 0.65 4.97 -5.29
C LEU A 69 -0.45 3.97 -4.96
N THR A 70 -1.67 4.19 -5.47
CA THR A 70 -2.81 3.28 -5.22
C THR A 70 -2.55 1.89 -5.82
N THR A 71 -2.02 1.85 -7.05
CA THR A 71 -1.63 0.61 -7.71
C THR A 71 -0.55 -0.13 -6.93
N GLY A 72 0.46 0.60 -6.44
CA GLY A 72 1.51 0.05 -5.60
C GLY A 72 0.97 -0.53 -4.30
N ILE A 73 0.03 0.14 -3.62
CA ILE A 73 -0.60 -0.38 -2.39
C ILE A 73 -1.30 -1.71 -2.66
N ILE A 74 -2.12 -1.78 -3.72
CA ILE A 74 -2.86 -2.99 -4.06
C ILE A 74 -1.92 -4.13 -4.43
N ALA A 75 -0.96 -3.87 -5.33
CA ALA A 75 -0.08 -4.90 -5.87
C ALA A 75 1.04 -5.33 -4.91
N PHE A 76 1.62 -4.40 -4.14
CA PHE A 76 2.68 -4.71 -3.16
C PHE A 76 2.08 -5.09 -1.81
N SER A 77 1.42 -4.17 -1.12
CA SER A 77 0.92 -4.40 0.23
C SER A 77 -0.19 -5.45 0.25
N GLY A 78 -1.15 -5.38 -0.69
CA GLY A 78 -2.22 -6.39 -0.81
C GLY A 78 -1.66 -7.81 -0.99
N THR A 79 -0.66 -7.97 -1.85
CA THR A 79 0.02 -9.25 -2.05
C THR A 79 0.76 -9.72 -0.80
N CYS A 80 1.49 -8.82 -0.12
CA CYS A 80 2.20 -9.17 1.11
C CYS A 80 1.22 -9.56 2.24
N TYR A 81 0.06 -8.92 2.36
CA TYR A 81 -1.00 -9.35 3.27
C TYR A 81 -1.52 -10.75 2.91
N ALA A 82 -1.78 -11.02 1.63
CA ALA A 82 -2.23 -12.34 1.19
C ALA A 82 -1.19 -13.43 1.48
N VAL A 83 0.10 -13.16 1.19
CA VAL A 83 1.22 -14.07 1.52
C VAL A 83 1.31 -14.31 3.02
N ALA A 84 1.12 -13.29 3.85
CA ALA A 84 1.14 -13.45 5.30
C ALA A 84 -0.07 -14.25 5.82
N LEU A 85 -1.28 -13.98 5.31
CA LEU A 85 -2.50 -14.71 5.69
C LEU A 85 -2.47 -16.19 5.28
N LEU A 86 -1.99 -16.47 4.07
CA LEU A 86 -1.95 -17.83 3.52
C LEU A 86 -0.70 -18.60 3.97
N GLU A 87 0.27 -17.92 4.58
CA GLU A 87 1.58 -18.45 4.94
C GLU A 87 2.27 -19.14 3.75
N ASP A 88 2.11 -18.58 2.55
CA ASP A 88 2.65 -19.12 1.30
C ASP A 88 3.21 -18.01 0.39
N ARG A 89 4.50 -18.08 0.10
CA ARG A 89 5.22 -17.12 -0.75
C ARG A 89 4.92 -17.25 -2.23
N LYS A 90 4.27 -18.32 -2.69
CA LYS A 90 3.88 -18.50 -4.10
C LYS A 90 3.03 -17.34 -4.62
N TYR A 91 2.26 -16.70 -3.75
CA TYR A 91 1.42 -15.56 -4.11
C TYR A 91 2.19 -14.24 -4.27
N SER A 92 3.51 -14.20 -4.00
CA SER A 92 4.30 -12.96 -4.01
C SER A 92 4.58 -12.35 -5.39
N THR A 93 4.14 -12.99 -6.48
CA THR A 93 4.48 -12.60 -7.87
C THR A 93 4.12 -11.16 -8.23
N LEU A 94 3.06 -10.60 -7.66
CA LEU A 94 2.62 -9.23 -7.94
C LEU A 94 3.39 -8.17 -7.14
N ALA A 95 4.06 -8.55 -6.05
CA ALA A 95 4.72 -7.58 -5.17
C ALA A 95 5.82 -6.76 -5.87
N PRO A 96 6.73 -7.33 -6.69
CA PRO A 96 7.75 -6.55 -7.40
C PRO A 96 7.16 -5.45 -8.29
N PHE A 97 6.05 -5.74 -8.99
CA PHE A 97 5.37 -4.76 -9.84
C PHE A 97 4.78 -3.60 -9.03
N GLY A 98 4.22 -3.90 -7.84
CA GLY A 98 3.79 -2.85 -6.92
C GLY A 98 4.94 -2.00 -6.40
N GLY A 99 6.11 -2.60 -6.14
CA GLY A 99 7.33 -1.89 -5.79
C GLY A 99 7.78 -0.92 -6.90
N PHE A 100 7.78 -1.37 -8.16
CA PHE A 100 8.06 -0.50 -9.29
C PHE A 100 7.03 0.62 -9.45
N ALA A 101 5.74 0.36 -9.18
CA ALA A 101 4.72 1.39 -9.19
C ALA A 101 4.99 2.46 -8.13
N PHE A 102 5.42 2.09 -6.92
CA PHE A 102 5.85 3.06 -5.92
C PHE A 102 7.05 3.89 -6.37
N ILE A 103 8.08 3.26 -6.93
CA ILE A 103 9.25 3.97 -7.46
C ILE A 103 8.83 4.97 -8.55
N ALA A 104 7.99 4.53 -9.49
CA ALA A 104 7.47 5.38 -10.57
C ALA A 104 6.61 6.54 -10.03
N ALA A 105 5.81 6.31 -8.97
CA ALA A 105 5.05 7.37 -8.32
C ALA A 105 5.98 8.47 -7.81
N TRP A 106 7.00 8.12 -7.02
CA TRP A 106 7.95 9.09 -6.49
C TRP A 106 8.77 9.77 -7.61
N ALA A 107 9.20 9.02 -8.62
CA ALA A 107 9.90 9.57 -9.77
C ALA A 107 9.04 10.56 -10.58
N SER A 108 7.72 10.35 -10.63
CA SER A 108 6.81 11.27 -11.34
C SER A 108 6.78 12.68 -10.74
N LEU A 109 7.21 12.86 -9.49
CA LEU A 109 7.32 14.18 -8.86
C LEU A 109 8.51 15.00 -9.36
N LEU A 110 9.46 14.39 -10.10
CA LEU A 110 10.59 15.11 -10.69
C LEU A 110 10.19 15.99 -11.88
N PHE A 111 8.98 15.81 -12.44
CA PHE A 111 8.53 16.43 -13.68
C PHE A 111 7.20 17.13 -13.53
#